data_AF-A0A9P5WYJ4-F1
#
_entry.id   AF-A0A9P5WYJ4-F1
#
_cell.length_a   1.000
_cell.length_b   1.000
_cell.length_c   1.000
_cell.angle_alpha   90.00
_cell.angle_beta   90.00
_cell.angle_gamma   90.00
#
_symmetry.space_group_name_H-M   'P 1'
#
loop_
_entity.id
_entity.type
_entity.pdbx_description
1 polymer ?
#
loop_
_entity_poly.entity_id
_entity_poly.type
_entity_poly.pdbx_seq_one_letter_code
_entity_poly.pdbx_strand_id
1 'polypeptide(L)'
;PEAVPVPNNHCTLGDKEMTAFCHQLASYWDSDFIPKGYGMHCNEWDGGENPPYEDILVRRQGLSLCIELPPSIWLPCTEDWV
;
A
#
# COMPACT_ATOMS: atom_id res chain seq x y z
N PRO A 1 -11.20 -4.06 -18.51
CA PRO A 1 -11.22 -4.87 -17.27
C PRO A 1 -12.53 -4.60 -16.54
N GLU A 2 -13.21 -5.65 -16.08
CA GLU A 2 -14.42 -5.52 -15.25
C GLU A 2 -13.99 -5.04 -13.85
N ALA A 3 -14.70 -4.07 -13.28
CA ALA A 3 -14.38 -3.52 -11.96
C ALA A 3 -14.53 -4.63 -10.89
N VAL A 4 -13.56 -4.73 -9.98
CA VAL A 4 -13.63 -5.66 -8.85
C VAL A 4 -14.67 -5.13 -7.87
N PRO A 5 -15.70 -5.91 -7.49
CA PRO A 5 -16.70 -5.45 -6.55
C PRO A 5 -16.06 -5.16 -5.20
N VAL A 6 -16.17 -3.90 -4.76
CA VAL A 6 -15.65 -3.44 -3.47
C VAL A 6 -16.57 -3.96 -2.36
N PRO A 7 -16.03 -4.56 -1.28
CA PRO A 7 -16.83 -4.93 -0.12
C PRO A 7 -17.48 -3.67 0.48
N ASN A 8 -18.77 -3.76 0.85
CA ASN A 8 -19.48 -2.67 1.54
C ASN A 8 -18.63 -2.12 2.71
N ASN A 9 -18.64 -0.78 2.91
CA ASN A 9 -17.92 -0.02 3.94
C ASN A 9 -18.14 -0.46 5.41
N HIS A 10 -18.84 -1.57 5.64
CA HIS A 10 -18.93 -2.20 6.93
C HIS A 10 -17.71 -3.07 7.16
N CYS A 11 -16.80 -2.58 8.01
CA CYS A 11 -15.81 -3.45 8.61
C CYS A 11 -16.54 -4.61 9.32
N THR A 12 -16.19 -5.85 8.99
CA THR A 12 -16.78 -7.04 9.62
C THR A 12 -16.28 -7.26 11.05
N LEU A 13 -15.26 -6.52 11.47
CA LEU A 13 -14.73 -6.54 12.82
C LEU A 13 -15.53 -5.57 13.68
N GLY A 14 -15.97 -6.00 14.84
CA GLY A 14 -16.46 -5.11 15.89
C GLY A 14 -15.33 -4.31 16.53
N ASP A 15 -15.68 -3.27 17.28
CA ASP A 15 -14.72 -2.30 17.83
C ASP A 15 -13.59 -2.96 18.64
N LYS A 16 -13.91 -4.02 19.40
CA LYS A 16 -12.93 -4.76 20.21
C LYS A 16 -11.91 -5.51 19.34
N GLU A 17 -12.39 -6.16 18.28
CA GLU A 17 -11.53 -6.92 17.36
C GLU A 17 -10.66 -5.97 16.54
N MET A 18 -11.23 -4.85 16.10
CA MET A 18 -10.48 -3.78 15.43
C MET A 18 -9.39 -3.19 16.34
N THR A 19 -9.72 -2.91 17.61
CA THR A 19 -8.74 -2.39 18.59
C THR A 19 -7.60 -3.39 18.81
N ALA A 20 -7.91 -4.68 18.97
CA ALA A 20 -6.91 -5.73 19.13
C ALA A 20 -6.01 -5.86 17.89
N PHE A 21 -6.60 -5.81 16.70
CA PHE A 21 -5.88 -5.82 15.43
C PHE A 21 -4.90 -4.64 15.34
N CYS A 22 -5.36 -3.41 15.59
CA CYS A 22 -4.51 -2.23 15.55
C CYS A 22 -3.36 -2.30 16.56
N HIS A 23 -3.62 -2.77 17.78
CA HIS A 23 -2.58 -2.98 18.78
C HIS A 23 -1.51 -3.98 18.32
N GLN A 24 -1.94 -5.09 17.71
CA GLN A 24 -1.02 -6.12 17.26
C GLN A 24 -0.21 -5.66 16.04
N LEU A 25 -0.84 -4.93 15.12
CA LEU A 25 -0.16 -4.31 13.99
C LEU A 25 0.91 -3.31 14.44
N ALA A 26 0.59 -2.44 15.41
CA ALA A 26 1.56 -1.52 16.00
C ALA A 26 2.76 -2.26 16.61
N SER A 27 2.51 -3.37 17.30
CA SER A 27 3.60 -4.18 17.87
C SER A 27 4.54 -4.77 16.81
N TYR A 28 4.04 -5.06 15.61
CA TYR A 28 4.87 -5.54 14.52
C TYR A 28 5.77 -4.43 13.94
N TRP A 29 5.27 -3.20 13.86
CA TRP A 29 6.10 -2.05 13.45
C TRP A 29 7.26 -1.80 14.42
N ASP A 30 7.02 -1.88 15.73
CA ASP A 30 8.07 -1.66 16.73
C ASP A 30 9.10 -2.79 16.78
N SER A 31 8.74 -3.99 16.30
CA SER A 31 9.57 -5.19 16.37
C SER A 31 10.56 -5.36 15.21
N ASP A 32 10.59 -4.45 14.22
CA ASP A 32 11.33 -4.59 12.95
C ASP A 32 10.96 -5.90 12.18
N PHE A 33 9.85 -6.55 12.52
CA PHE A 33 9.35 -7.75 11.85
C PHE A 33 8.92 -7.47 10.41
N ILE A 34 8.36 -6.28 10.18
CA ILE A 34 8.06 -5.78 8.83
C ILE A 34 9.34 -5.14 8.29
N PRO A 35 9.92 -5.66 7.18
CA PRO A 35 11.14 -5.10 6.63
C PRO A 35 10.98 -3.62 6.26
N LYS A 36 12.03 -2.83 6.42
CA LYS A 36 12.04 -1.43 6.01
C LYS A 36 11.70 -1.30 4.52
N GLY A 37 10.67 -0.51 4.21
CA GLY A 37 10.11 -0.37 2.87
C GLY A 37 8.95 -1.32 2.55
N TYR A 38 8.49 -2.14 3.51
CA TYR A 38 7.24 -2.89 3.44
C TYR A 38 6.16 -2.22 4.28
N GLY A 39 4.92 -2.23 3.77
CA GLY A 39 3.78 -1.48 4.31
C GLY A 39 3.38 -0.36 3.34
N MET A 40 2.16 0.13 3.47
CA MET A 40 1.76 1.38 2.80
C MET A 40 1.81 2.50 3.82
N HIS A 41 2.47 3.61 3.50
CA HIS A 41 2.37 4.82 4.30
C HIS A 41 1.01 5.48 4.05
N CYS A 42 0.44 6.16 5.06
CA CYS A 42 -0.87 6.80 4.92
C CYS A 42 -0.93 7.82 3.75
N ASN A 43 0.21 8.46 3.43
CA ASN A 43 0.34 9.38 2.29
C ASN A 43 0.40 8.66 0.93
N GLU A 44 0.59 7.35 0.89
CA GLU A 44 0.46 6.53 -0.33
C GLU A 44 -1.01 6.15 -0.59
N TRP A 45 -1.88 6.29 0.42
CA TRP A 45 -3.32 6.04 0.31
C TRP A 45 -4.11 7.23 -0.24
N ASP A 46 -3.62 8.45 -0.01
CA ASP A 46 -4.37 9.70 -0.29
C ASP A 46 -4.29 10.16 -1.76
N GLY A 47 -4.50 9.25 -2.72
CA GLY A 47 -4.63 9.60 -4.13
C GLY A 47 -3.40 10.31 -4.71
N GLY A 48 -2.21 9.93 -4.23
CA GLY A 48 -0.94 10.45 -4.71
C GLY A 48 -0.77 10.30 -6.23
N GLU A 49 0.23 10.98 -6.78
CA GLU A 49 0.57 10.80 -8.19
C GLU A 49 0.86 9.30 -8.45
N ASN A 50 0.30 8.77 -9.54
CA ASN A 50 0.59 7.42 -10.04
C ASN A 50 1.73 7.55 -11.06
N PRO A 51 3.00 7.59 -10.64
CA PRO A 51 4.09 7.90 -11.55
C PRO A 51 4.19 6.81 -12.61
N PRO A 52 4.38 7.19 -13.88
CA PRO A 52 4.62 6.22 -14.96
C PRO A 52 6.02 5.62 -14.90
N TYR A 53 6.87 6.03 -13.95
CA TYR A 53 8.24 5.55 -13.81
C TYR A 53 8.64 5.37 -12.34
N GLU A 54 9.49 4.39 -12.07
CA GLU A 54 10.08 4.15 -10.75
C GLU A 54 11.57 3.82 -10.87
N ASP A 55 12.37 4.36 -9.95
CA ASP A 55 13.79 4.07 -9.84
C ASP A 55 14.03 2.87 -8.92
N ILE A 56 14.38 1.73 -9.50
CA ILE A 56 14.75 0.53 -8.74
C ILE A 56 16.23 0.59 -8.40
N LEU A 57 16.54 0.50 -7.11
CA LEU A 57 17.92 0.45 -6.64
C LEU A 57 18.51 -0.96 -6.83
N VAL A 58 19.44 -1.10 -7.78
CA VAL A 58 20.12 -2.37 -8.03
C VAL A 58 21.39 -2.42 -7.17
N ARG A 59 21.46 -3.35 -6.22
CA ARG A 59 22.52 -3.36 -5.20
C ARG A 59 23.94 -3.53 -5.75
N ARG A 60 24.85 -3.05 -4.89
CA ARG A 60 26.33 -3.02 -4.81
C ARG A 60 27.07 -1.81 -5.36
N GLN A 61 26.52 -1.00 -6.26
CA GLN A 61 27.25 0.17 -6.79
C GLN A 61 26.47 1.50 -6.76
N GLY A 62 25.28 1.55 -6.15
CA GLY A 62 24.46 2.76 -6.12
C GLY A 62 23.86 3.12 -7.49
N LEU A 63 23.80 2.16 -8.41
CA LEU A 63 23.14 2.30 -9.69
C LEU A 63 21.62 2.16 -9.51
N SER A 64 20.87 3.20 -9.89
CA SER A 64 19.42 3.13 -10.06
C SER A 64 19.08 2.74 -11.49
N LEU A 65 18.03 1.93 -11.65
CA LEU A 65 17.41 1.61 -12.93
C LEU A 65 16.02 2.23 -12.96
N CYS A 66 15.84 3.25 -13.80
CA CYS A 66 14.53 3.82 -14.08
C CYS A 66 13.75 2.85 -14.97
N ILE A 67 12.60 2.36 -14.49
CA ILE A 67 11.69 1.49 -15.25
C ILE A 67 10.38 2.21 -15.51
N GLU A 68 9.75 1.91 -16.64
CA GLU A 68 8.38 2.34 -16.93
C GLU A 68 7.39 1.40 -16.24
N LEU A 69 6.40 1.99 -15.57
CA LEU A 69 5.37 1.31 -14.83
C LEU A 69 4.07 1.28 -15.64
N PRO A 70 3.52 0.09 -15.96
CA PRO A 70 2.31 0.01 -16.75
C PRO A 70 1.11 0.53 -15.93
N PRO A 71 0.18 1.30 -16.52
CA PRO A 71 -0.97 1.88 -15.80
C PRO A 71 -1.82 0.86 -15.03
N SER A 72 -1.79 -0.41 -15.45
CA SER A 72 -2.50 -1.51 -14.80
C SER A 72 -2.09 -1.77 -13.36
N ILE A 73 -0.90 -1.33 -12.92
CA ILE A 73 -0.49 -1.50 -11.51
C ILE A 73 -1.23 -0.55 -10.56
N TRP A 74 -1.78 0.54 -11.10
CA TRP A 74 -2.47 1.60 -10.34
C TRP A 74 -3.99 1.44 -10.34
N LEU A 75 -4.54 0.52 -11.14
CA LEU A 75 -6.00 0.35 -11.28
C LEU A 75 -6.48 -0.83 -10.42
N PRO A 76 -7.60 -0.70 -9.65
CA PRO A 76 -8.51 0.43 -9.58
C PRO A 76 -8.26 1.29 -8.32
N CYS A 77 -7.00 1.55 -7.93
CA CYS A 77 -6.69 2.31 -6.72
C CYS A 77 -7.22 3.76 -6.75
N THR A 78 -7.72 4.22 -7.91
CA THR A 78 -8.13 5.60 -8.20
C THR A 78 -9.64 5.82 -8.36
N GLU A 79 -10.50 4.83 -8.14
CA GLU A 79 -11.94 5.16 -8.03
C GLU A 79 -12.19 5.72 -6.63
N ASP A 80 -12.47 7.03 -6.57
CA ASP A 80 -12.87 7.71 -5.34
C ASP A 80 -13.86 6.84 -4.57
N TRP A 81 -13.51 6.50 -3.34
CA TRP A 81 -14.38 5.81 -2.41
C TRP A 81 -15.52 6.77 -2.05
N VAL A 82 -16.65 6.73 -2.78
CA VAL A 82 -17.88 7.50 -2.47
C VAL A 82 -18.74 6.76 -1.47
#